data_AF-A0A6G8J860-F1
#
_entry.id   AF-A0A6G8J860-F1
#
_cell.length_a   1.000
_cell.length_b   1.000
_cell.length_c   1.000
_cell.angle_alpha   90.00
_cell.angle_beta   90.00
_cell.angle_gamma   90.00
#
_symmetry.space_group_name_H-M   'P 1'
#
loop_
_entity.id
_entity.type
_entity.pdbx_description
1 polymer ?
#
loop_
_entity_poly.entity_id
_entity_poly.type
_entity_poly.pdbx_seq_one_letter_code
_entity_poly.pdbx_strand_id
1 'polypeptide(L)'
;MFKHTISSFFAVSCMFVNVNSFAADLQTSSLNIAKPQTPNKLAQPCLQLFKEGDKLISEAEKQPGTHIQVKKMKDKLSSSKQKILKMDREMQQKSCDKGLIALNNLKQKY
;
A
#
# COMPACT_ATOMS: atom_id res chain seq x y z
N MET A 1 40.74 24.64 -37.03
CA MET A 1 41.24 23.57 -36.15
C MET A 1 41.20 24.08 -34.72
N PHE A 2 40.56 23.31 -33.82
CA PHE A 2 40.61 23.33 -32.34
C PHE A 2 41.47 24.43 -31.69
N LYS A 3 40.98 25.25 -30.74
CA LYS A 3 40.42 24.85 -29.44
C LYS A 3 39.82 26.08 -28.73
N HIS A 4 38.73 25.85 -28.00
CA HIS A 4 38.14 26.82 -27.06
C HIS A 4 39.10 27.20 -25.93
N THR A 5 39.01 28.47 -25.56
CA THR A 5 39.85 29.20 -24.60
C THR A 5 38.96 29.66 -23.43
N ILE A 6 39.51 29.63 -22.19
CA ILE A 6 39.10 30.36 -20.96
C ILE A 6 37.84 29.83 -20.25
N SER A 7 37.98 29.16 -19.10
CA SER A 7 38.13 29.71 -17.73
C SER A 7 36.83 30.31 -17.14
N SER A 8 36.26 29.62 -16.15
CA SER A 8 35.74 30.25 -14.93
C SER A 8 35.34 29.20 -13.91
N PHE A 9 36.07 29.22 -12.80
CA PHE A 9 35.60 28.80 -11.49
C PHE A 9 34.41 29.69 -11.09
N PHE A 10 33.27 29.08 -10.75
CA PHE A 10 32.27 29.71 -9.89
C PHE A 10 31.87 28.73 -8.80
N ALA A 11 32.37 29.02 -7.60
CA ALA A 11 31.89 28.49 -6.34
C ALA A 11 30.66 29.30 -5.90
N VAL A 12 29.50 28.65 -5.73
CA VAL A 12 28.36 29.08 -4.89
C VAL A 12 27.62 27.79 -4.52
N SER A 13 27.86 27.23 -3.33
CA SER A 13 27.23 27.55 -2.04
C SER A 13 25.73 27.22 -1.97
N CYS A 14 25.40 26.39 -0.98
CA CYS A 14 24.18 25.64 -0.75
C CYS A 14 22.90 26.48 -0.59
N MET A 15 21.74 25.97 -1.04
CA MET A 15 20.49 26.03 -0.26
C MET A 15 19.60 24.78 -0.47
N PHE A 16 19.54 23.99 0.61
CA PHE A 16 18.45 23.18 1.16
C PHE A 16 17.23 22.84 0.28
N VAL A 17 17.05 21.53 0.00
CA VAL A 17 15.70 20.95 -0.11
C VAL A 17 15.52 19.92 1.01
N ASN A 18 14.48 20.20 1.79
CA ASN A 18 14.06 19.57 3.03
C ASN A 18 13.72 18.08 2.83
N VAL A 19 14.63 17.20 3.26
CA VAL A 19 14.29 15.80 3.54
C VAL A 19 13.63 15.76 4.91
N ASN A 20 12.29 15.71 4.93
CA ASN A 20 11.56 15.24 6.09
C ASN A 20 11.90 13.75 6.30
N SER A 21 12.96 13.53 7.07
CA SER A 21 13.21 12.26 7.73
C SER A 21 12.08 12.05 8.73
N PHE A 22 11.16 11.14 8.44
CA PHE A 22 10.24 10.63 9.45
C PHE A 22 11.02 9.63 10.32
N ALA A 23 11.90 10.14 11.17
CA ALA A 23 12.39 9.38 12.31
C ALA A 23 11.24 9.31 13.32
N ALA A 24 10.37 8.33 13.17
CA ALA A 24 9.49 7.93 14.25
C ALA A 24 10.34 7.19 15.29
N ASP A 25 10.85 7.94 16.26
CA ASP A 25 11.28 7.39 17.54
C ASP A 25 10.02 6.83 18.23
N LEU A 26 9.91 5.49 18.29
CA LEU A 26 8.92 4.78 19.10
C LEU A 26 9.69 4.00 20.16
N GLN A 27 10.16 4.73 21.16
CA GLN A 27 10.54 4.19 22.44
C GLN A 27 9.32 4.36 23.37
N THR A 28 8.57 3.29 23.59
CA THR A 28 7.89 3.01 24.87
C THR A 28 7.21 1.64 24.86
N SER A 29 7.64 0.85 25.83
CA SER A 29 6.88 -0.22 26.50
C SER A 29 6.67 -1.52 25.73
N SER A 30 7.60 -2.43 25.96
CA SER A 30 7.38 -3.87 25.99
C SER A 30 6.13 -4.22 26.78
N LEU A 31 5.04 -4.52 26.08
CA LEU A 31 3.97 -5.38 26.58
C LEU A 31 3.89 -6.57 25.64
N ASN A 32 4.46 -7.68 26.11
CA ASN A 32 4.32 -8.99 25.52
C ASN A 32 2.84 -9.37 25.49
N ILE A 33 2.14 -9.03 24.41
CA ILE A 33 0.88 -9.68 24.05
C ILE A 33 1.26 -10.90 23.23
N ALA A 34 1.47 -12.00 23.95
CA ALA A 34 1.45 -13.33 23.38
C ALA A 34 0.03 -13.56 22.80
N LYS A 35 -0.12 -13.25 21.52
CA LYS A 35 -1.34 -13.47 20.75
C LYS A 35 -1.56 -14.98 20.59
N PRO A 36 -2.75 -15.53 20.90
CA PRO A 36 -3.04 -16.93 20.62
C PRO A 36 -2.87 -17.18 19.14
N GLN A 37 -1.96 -18.08 18.80
CA GLN A 37 -1.74 -18.55 17.44
C GLN A 37 -2.94 -19.40 17.01
N THR A 38 -4.00 -18.74 16.54
CA THR A 38 -5.01 -19.42 15.72
C THR A 38 -4.44 -19.68 14.33
N PRO A 39 -4.48 -20.93 13.84
CA PRO A 39 -3.88 -21.29 12.57
C PRO A 39 -4.60 -20.57 11.42
N ASN A 40 -3.83 -19.89 10.57
CA ASN A 40 -4.16 -19.60 9.16
C ASN A 40 -5.50 -18.91 8.82
N LYS A 41 -6.18 -18.22 9.75
CA LYS A 41 -7.41 -17.47 9.41
C LYS A 41 -7.11 -16.00 9.25
N LEU A 42 -7.13 -15.43 8.04
CA LEU A 42 -6.97 -13.98 7.76
C LEU A 42 -7.63 -13.08 8.81
N ALA A 43 -7.01 -11.95 9.13
CA ALA A 43 -7.59 -10.99 10.06
C ALA A 43 -8.98 -10.54 9.57
N GLN A 44 -9.94 -10.33 10.49
CA GLN A 44 -11.32 -9.97 10.14
C GLN A 44 -11.43 -8.78 9.16
N PRO A 45 -10.67 -7.69 9.33
CA PRO A 45 -10.70 -6.57 8.36
C PRO A 45 -10.28 -6.97 6.95
N CYS A 46 -9.35 -7.92 6.82
CA CYS A 46 -8.92 -8.42 5.51
C CYS A 46 -10.02 -9.21 4.82
N LEU A 47 -10.77 -10.02 5.57
CA LEU A 47 -11.89 -10.78 5.01
C LEU A 47 -12.96 -9.85 4.44
N GLN A 48 -13.30 -8.79 5.17
CA GLN A 48 -14.24 -7.77 4.69
C GLN A 48 -13.70 -7.02 3.47
N LEU A 49 -12.45 -6.56 3.50
CA LEU A 49 -11.83 -5.85 2.39
C LEU A 49 -11.83 -6.67 1.12
N PHE A 50 -11.42 -7.92 1.22
CA PHE A 50 -11.33 -8.83 0.08
C PHE A 50 -12.71 -9.21 -0.45
N LYS A 51 -13.68 -9.46 0.43
CA LYS A 51 -15.07 -9.73 0.02
C LYS A 51 -15.66 -8.56 -0.74
N GLU A 52 -15.47 -7.34 -0.25
CA GLU A 52 -15.98 -6.15 -0.92
C GLU A 52 -15.26 -5.89 -2.24
N GLY A 53 -13.94 -6.12 -2.28
CA GLY A 53 -13.16 -6.06 -3.52
C GLY A 53 -13.64 -7.08 -4.57
N ASP A 54 -13.90 -8.33 -4.17
CA ASP A 54 -14.43 -9.37 -5.07
C ASP A 54 -15.82 -8.97 -5.61
N LYS A 55 -16.66 -8.37 -4.77
CA LYS A 55 -17.98 -7.85 -5.19
C LYS A 55 -17.85 -6.75 -6.24
N LEU A 56 -17.00 -5.76 -6.01
CA LEU A 56 -16.75 -4.67 -6.96
C LEU A 56 -16.18 -5.17 -8.29
N ILE A 57 -15.27 -6.15 -8.24
CA ILE A 57 -14.76 -6.83 -9.44
C ILE A 57 -15.92 -7.50 -10.18
N SER A 58 -16.77 -8.27 -9.50
CA SER A 58 -17.92 -8.93 -10.15
C SER A 58 -18.91 -7.94 -10.77
N GLU A 59 -19.14 -6.80 -10.13
CA GLU A 59 -19.96 -5.72 -10.71
C GLU A 59 -19.29 -5.11 -11.95
N ALA A 60 -17.98 -4.90 -11.93
CA ALA A 60 -17.22 -4.41 -13.07
C ALA A 60 -17.14 -5.44 -14.22
N GLU A 61 -17.16 -6.76 -13.94
CA GLU A 61 -17.22 -7.82 -14.96
C GLU A 61 -18.53 -7.75 -15.76
N LYS A 62 -19.62 -7.28 -15.16
CA LYS A 62 -20.92 -7.13 -15.83
C LYS A 62 -21.00 -5.91 -16.74
N GLN A 63 -20.08 -4.96 -16.58
CA GLN A 63 -20.03 -3.79 -17.45
C GLN A 63 -19.40 -4.15 -18.81
N PRO A 64 -19.97 -3.69 -19.94
CA PRO A 64 -19.41 -3.94 -21.27
C PRO A 64 -18.10 -3.17 -21.45
N GLY A 65 -17.07 -3.83 -21.99
CA GLY A 65 -15.75 -3.22 -22.28
C GLY A 65 -14.74 -3.28 -21.14
N THR A 66 -15.10 -3.75 -19.95
CA THR A 66 -14.23 -3.79 -18.76
C THR A 66 -13.48 -5.11 -18.54
N HIS A 67 -13.84 -6.20 -19.24
CA HIS A 67 -13.33 -7.56 -18.97
C HIS A 67 -11.81 -7.69 -18.84
N ILE A 68 -11.02 -7.01 -19.70
CA ILE A 68 -9.55 -7.06 -19.64
C ILE A 68 -9.02 -6.40 -18.36
N GLN A 69 -9.59 -5.27 -17.97
CA GLN A 69 -9.19 -4.55 -16.76
C GLN A 69 -9.60 -5.32 -15.51
N VAL A 70 -10.77 -5.93 -15.54
CA VAL A 70 -11.31 -6.67 -14.41
C VAL A 70 -10.54 -7.98 -14.17
N LYS A 71 -10.11 -8.67 -15.23
CA LYS A 71 -9.19 -9.81 -15.09
C LYS A 71 -7.90 -9.40 -14.37
N LYS A 72 -7.29 -8.28 -14.76
CA LYS A 72 -6.09 -7.74 -14.08
C LYS A 72 -6.36 -7.37 -12.62
N MET A 73 -7.53 -6.83 -12.31
CA MET A 73 -7.94 -6.52 -10.93
C MET A 73 -8.07 -7.78 -10.09
N LYS A 74 -8.70 -8.83 -10.64
CA LYS A 74 -8.85 -10.14 -9.99
C LYS A 74 -7.50 -10.78 -9.69
N ASP A 75 -6.58 -10.75 -10.66
CA ASP A 75 -5.22 -11.29 -10.48
C ASP A 75 -4.47 -10.53 -9.38
N LYS A 76 -4.55 -9.20 -9.37
CA LYS A 76 -3.96 -8.35 -8.31
C LYS A 76 -4.59 -8.62 -6.94
N LEU A 77 -5.90 -8.78 -6.86
CA LEU A 77 -6.60 -9.06 -5.61
C LEU A 77 -6.22 -10.42 -5.04
N SER A 78 -6.11 -11.44 -5.91
CA SER A 78 -5.64 -12.79 -5.53
C SER A 78 -4.18 -12.77 -5.06
N SER A 79 -3.30 -12.10 -5.79
CA SER A 79 -1.90 -11.92 -5.39
C SER A 79 -1.79 -11.20 -4.03
N SER A 80 -2.61 -10.18 -3.81
CA SER A 80 -2.68 -9.48 -2.52
C SER A 80 -3.11 -10.42 -1.40
N LYS A 81 -4.16 -11.23 -1.59
CA LYS A 81 -4.59 -12.26 -0.62
C LYS A 81 -3.42 -13.17 -0.22
N GLN A 82 -2.68 -13.68 -1.20
CA GLN A 82 -1.53 -14.54 -0.95
C GLN A 82 -0.38 -13.82 -0.24
N LYS A 83 -0.13 -12.55 -0.57
CA LYS A 83 0.90 -11.75 0.09
C LYS A 83 0.53 -11.47 1.55
N ILE A 84 -0.73 -11.12 1.83
CA ILE A 84 -1.22 -10.89 3.19
C ILE A 84 -1.11 -12.16 4.02
N LEU A 85 -1.39 -13.34 3.48
CA LEU A 85 -1.21 -14.61 4.18
C LEU A 85 0.24 -14.86 4.65
N LYS A 86 1.22 -14.31 3.96
CA LYS A 86 2.66 -14.43 4.30
C LYS A 86 3.17 -13.34 5.25
N MET A 87 2.33 -12.35 5.61
CA MET A 87 2.71 -11.26 6.52
C MET A 87 2.26 -11.51 7.96
N ASP A 88 2.90 -10.82 8.91
CA ASP A 88 2.50 -10.84 10.33
C ASP A 88 1.08 -10.34 10.57
N ARG A 89 0.41 -10.93 11.56
CA ARG A 89 -1.01 -10.68 11.87
C ARG A 89 -1.34 -9.22 12.17
N GLU A 90 -0.46 -8.52 12.88
CA GLU A 90 -0.65 -7.09 13.17
C GLU A 90 -0.52 -6.25 11.91
N MET A 91 0.43 -6.60 11.04
CA MET A 91 0.60 -5.95 9.74
C MET A 91 -0.59 -6.23 8.82
N GLN A 92 -1.09 -7.47 8.78
CA GLN A 92 -2.32 -7.82 8.07
C GLN A 92 -3.47 -6.91 8.51
N GLN A 93 -3.69 -6.79 9.83
CA GLN A 93 -4.76 -5.98 10.38
C GLN A 93 -4.62 -4.51 10.00
N LYS A 94 -3.44 -3.91 10.20
CA LYS A 94 -3.17 -2.50 9.83
C LYS A 94 -3.32 -2.23 8.34
N SER A 95 -2.80 -3.12 7.48
CA SER A 95 -2.89 -2.97 6.02
C SER A 95 -4.33 -3.07 5.53
N CYS A 96 -5.09 -4.03 6.05
CA CYS A 96 -6.48 -4.24 5.63
C CYS A 96 -7.43 -3.17 6.17
N ASP A 97 -7.18 -2.67 7.38
CA ASP A 97 -7.97 -1.59 7.96
C ASP A 97 -7.81 -0.29 7.15
N LYS A 98 -6.57 0.07 6.80
CA LYS A 98 -6.30 1.17 5.86
C LYS A 98 -6.98 0.96 4.50
N GLY A 99 -6.96 -0.27 4.00
CA GLY A 99 -7.66 -0.64 2.76
C GLY A 99 -9.17 -0.44 2.87
N LEU A 100 -9.80 -0.83 3.98
CA LEU A 100 -11.23 -0.64 4.22
C LEU A 100 -11.60 0.84 4.31
N ILE A 101 -10.80 1.63 5.03
CA ILE A 101 -11.01 3.08 5.12
C ILE A 101 -10.93 3.71 3.72
N ALA A 102 -9.89 3.38 2.96
CA ALA A 102 -9.75 3.87 1.59
C ALA A 102 -10.93 3.45 0.70
N LEU A 103 -11.38 2.20 0.81
CA LEU A 103 -12.53 1.70 0.05
C LEU A 103 -13.83 2.42 0.40
N ASN A 104 -14.09 2.63 1.69
CA ASN A 104 -15.26 3.36 2.16
C ASN A 104 -15.21 4.82 1.71
N ASN A 105 -14.05 5.48 1.78
CA ASN A 105 -13.89 6.84 1.29
C ASN A 105 -14.16 6.95 -0.23
N LEU A 106 -13.73 5.96 -1.02
CA LEU A 106 -14.06 5.91 -2.44
C LEU A 106 -15.56 5.77 -2.68
N LYS A 107 -16.23 4.87 -1.93
CA LYS A 107 -17.69 4.69 -2.02
C LYS A 107 -18.51 5.88 -1.55
N GLN A 108 -17.99 6.69 -0.62
CA GLN A 108 -18.66 7.92 -0.21
C GLN A 108 -18.49 9.04 -1.26
N LYS A 109 -17.46 8.94 -2.10
CA LYS A 109 -17.12 9.95 -3.09
C LYS A 109 -17.86 9.77 -4.42
N TYR A 110 -18.31 8.56 -4.74
CA TYR A 110 -18.94 8.18 -6.00
C TYR A 110 -20.23 7.41 -5.74
#